data_AF-A0A1Y2A3C7-F1
#
_entry.id   AF-A0A1Y2A3C7-F1
#
_cell.length_a   1.000
_cell.length_b   1.000
_cell.length_c   1.000
_cell.angle_alpha   90.00
_cell.angle_beta   90.00
_cell.angle_gamma   90.00
#
_symmetry.space_group_name_H-M   'P 1'
#
loop_
_entity.id
_entity.type
_entity.pdbx_description
1 polymer ?
#
loop_
_entity_poly.entity_id
_entity_poly.type
_entity_poly.pdbx_seq_one_letter_code
_entity_poly.pdbx_strand_id
1 'polypeptide(L)'
;MPYNNTPIAPSQEVSGQVSLPLARVQKIIHADLSSPHVSKNASFAIALATEMFIQHLATTTHNVVKAERKPRRNIQYRDIASAVAKTDNLEFLVDVAPRTMQFKEYKKKR
;
A
#
# COMPACT_ATOMS: atom_id res chain seq x y z
N MET A 1 21.15 9.89 26.82
CA MET A 1 20.70 8.51 26.58
C MET A 1 20.48 8.34 25.08
N PRO A 2 21.02 7.32 24.40
CA PRO A 2 20.72 7.09 22.99
C PRO A 2 19.23 6.75 22.84
N TYR A 3 18.56 7.33 21.84
CA TYR A 3 17.16 7.01 21.55
C TYR A 3 17.04 5.54 21.16
N ASN A 4 16.11 4.83 21.81
CA ASN A 4 15.85 3.45 21.50
C ASN A 4 15.06 3.36 20.17
N ASN A 5 15.74 2.91 19.12
CA ASN A 5 15.16 2.73 17.78
C ASN A 5 14.72 1.27 17.51
N THR A 6 14.56 0.44 18.55
CA THR A 6 13.99 -0.90 18.34
C THR A 6 12.52 -0.76 17.89
N PRO A 7 12.11 -1.38 16.77
CA PRO A 7 10.72 -1.39 16.35
C PRO A 7 9.86 -2.00 17.46
N ILE A 8 8.82 -1.29 17.88
CA ILE A 8 7.81 -1.83 18.80
C ILE A 8 7.01 -2.86 18.00
N ALA A 9 7.05 -4.11 18.43
CA ALA A 9 6.25 -5.16 17.80
C ALA A 9 4.76 -4.84 18.01
N PRO A 10 3.90 -4.97 16.97
CA PRO A 10 2.47 -4.77 17.13
C PRO A 10 1.91 -5.79 18.13
N SER A 11 0.98 -5.36 18.98
CA SER A 11 0.28 -6.24 19.92
C SER A 11 -0.51 -7.30 19.16
N GLN A 12 -0.37 -8.58 19.52
CA GLN A 12 -1.10 -9.69 18.90
C GLN A 12 -2.50 -9.91 19.48
N GLU A 13 -2.94 -9.06 20.42
CA GLU A 13 -4.26 -9.17 21.03
C GLU A 13 -5.37 -8.77 20.03
N VAL A 14 -6.40 -9.61 19.94
CA VAL A 14 -7.56 -9.36 19.10
C VAL A 14 -8.42 -8.28 19.77
N SER A 15 -8.26 -7.03 19.35
CA SER A 15 -8.99 -5.88 19.91
C SER A 15 -10.46 -5.81 19.47
N GLY A 16 -10.82 -6.53 18.40
CA GLY A 16 -12.13 -6.40 17.75
C GLY A 16 -12.34 -5.04 17.06
N GLN A 17 -11.28 -4.25 16.90
CA GLN A 17 -11.31 -2.91 16.32
C GLN A 17 -10.34 -2.82 15.14
N VAL A 18 -10.66 -1.93 14.20
CA VAL A 18 -9.78 -1.54 13.08
C VAL A 18 -9.02 -0.27 13.46
N SER A 19 -7.77 -0.17 13.03
CA SER A 19 -6.92 1.01 13.20
C SER A 19 -7.37 2.17 12.29
N LEU A 20 -7.93 1.85 11.13
CA LEU A 20 -8.45 2.85 10.19
C LEU A 20 -9.82 3.37 10.66
N PRO A 21 -10.06 4.71 10.64
CA PRO A 21 -11.36 5.26 11.03
C PRO A 21 -12.48 4.79 10.10
N LEU A 22 -13.43 4.01 10.63
CA LEU A 22 -14.50 3.39 9.83
C LEU A 22 -15.33 4.41 9.04
N ALA A 23 -15.61 5.58 9.62
CA ALA A 23 -16.33 6.66 8.94
C ALA A 23 -15.59 7.18 7.70
N ARG A 24 -14.25 7.18 7.70
CA ARG A 24 -13.44 7.57 6.53
C ARG A 24 -13.47 6.50 5.45
N VAL A 25 -13.37 5.23 5.86
CA VAL A 25 -13.48 4.08 4.93
C VAL A 25 -14.84 4.10 4.24
N GLN A 26 -15.93 4.26 4.99
CA GLN A 26 -17.29 4.38 4.44
C GLN A 26 -17.44 5.56 3.49
N LYS A 27 -16.86 6.72 3.83
CA LYS A 27 -16.88 7.89 2.93
C LYS A 27 -16.17 7.63 1.60
N ILE A 28 -15.08 6.85 1.61
CA ILE A 28 -14.35 6.47 0.38
C ILE A 28 -15.17 5.47 -0.43
N ILE A 29 -15.76 4.47 0.22
CA ILE A 29 -16.65 3.48 -0.44
C ILE A 29 -17.81 4.19 -1.15
N HIS A 30 -18.46 5.15 -0.49
CA HIS A 30 -19.59 5.89 -1.05
C HIS A 30 -19.18 6.98 -2.06
N ALA A 31 -17.89 7.27 -2.22
CA ALA A 31 -17.43 8.19 -3.25
C ALA A 31 -17.51 7.55 -4.65
N ASP A 32 -17.59 6.21 -4.72
CA ASP A 32 -17.86 5.49 -5.95
C ASP A 32 -19.34 5.61 -6.33
N LEU A 33 -19.62 6.27 -7.45
CA LEU A 33 -20.95 6.59 -7.96
C LEU A 33 -21.79 5.33 -8.27
N SER A 34 -21.17 4.15 -8.33
CA SER A 34 -21.81 2.88 -8.69
C SER A 34 -22.12 1.96 -7.49
N SER A 35 -21.84 2.40 -6.26
CA SER A 35 -21.84 1.47 -5.12
C SER A 35 -23.25 1.03 -4.68
N PRO A 36 -23.56 -0.28 -4.64
CA PRO A 36 -24.72 -0.79 -3.93
C PRO A 36 -24.58 -0.49 -2.42
N HIS A 37 -25.69 -0.46 -1.68
CA HIS A 37 -25.68 -0.22 -0.24
C HIS A 37 -24.72 -1.19 0.49
N VAL A 38 -23.66 -0.66 1.11
CA VAL A 38 -22.66 -1.47 1.82
C VAL A 38 -23.01 -1.56 3.31
N SER A 39 -23.07 -2.79 3.82
CA SER A 39 -23.37 -3.03 5.24
C SER A 39 -22.20 -2.57 6.15
N LYS A 40 -22.50 -2.35 7.43
CA LYS A 40 -21.47 -2.01 8.43
C LYS A 40 -20.40 -3.12 8.57
N ASN A 41 -20.82 -4.38 8.52
CA ASN A 41 -19.90 -5.53 8.61
C ASN A 41 -18.98 -5.61 7.38
N ALA A 42 -19.51 -5.33 6.18
CA ALA A 42 -18.70 -5.24 4.97
C ALA A 42 -17.70 -4.08 5.05
N SER A 43 -18.13 -2.91 5.54
CA SER A 43 -17.24 -1.75 5.76
C SER A 43 -16.09 -2.10 6.72
N PHE A 44 -16.38 -2.84 7.79
CA PHE A 44 -15.37 -3.31 8.74
C PHE A 44 -14.37 -4.28 8.10
N ALA A 45 -14.86 -5.26 7.35
CA ALA A 45 -14.00 -6.21 6.62
C ALA A 45 -13.09 -5.50 5.61
N ILE A 46 -13.62 -4.50 4.88
CA ILE A 46 -12.84 -3.68 3.95
C ILE A 46 -11.76 -2.89 4.70
N ALA A 47 -12.08 -2.30 5.85
CA ALA A 47 -11.09 -1.59 6.66
C ALA A 47 -9.95 -2.51 7.10
N LEU A 48 -10.27 -3.71 7.60
CA LEU A 48 -9.27 -4.71 7.99
C LEU A 48 -8.41 -5.16 6.80
N ALA A 49 -9.04 -5.45 5.66
CA ALA A 49 -8.33 -5.82 4.44
C ALA A 49 -7.40 -4.70 3.96
N THR A 50 -7.82 -3.43 4.10
CA THR A 50 -7.01 -2.27 3.74
C THR A 50 -5.77 -2.15 4.61
N GLU A 51 -5.87 -2.43 5.91
CA GLU A 51 -4.72 -2.46 6.82
C GLU A 51 -3.71 -3.54 6.43
N MET A 52 -4.20 -4.76 6.18
CA MET A 52 -3.37 -5.86 5.72
C MET A 52 -2.73 -5.56 4.36
N PHE A 53 -3.47 -4.90 3.46
CA PHE A 53 -2.96 -4.48 2.16
C PHE A 53 -1.83 -3.46 2.27
N ILE A 54 -1.94 -2.45 3.15
CA ILE A 54 -0.88 -1.46 3.37
C ILE A 54 0.40 -2.14 3.87
N GLN A 55 0.27 -3.08 4.82
CA GLN A 55 1.40 -3.87 5.30
C GLN A 55 2.01 -4.71 4.19
N HIS A 56 1.17 -5.41 3.41
CA HIS A 56 1.62 -6.21 2.26
C HIS A 56 2.38 -5.35 1.25
N LEU A 57 1.85 -4.20 0.85
CA LEU A 57 2.50 -3.28 -0.09
C LEU A 57 3.85 -2.79 0.45
N ALA A 58 3.92 -2.42 1.73
CA ALA A 58 5.15 -1.98 2.37
C ALA A 58 6.21 -3.09 2.41
N THR A 59 5.83 -4.32 2.79
CA THR A 59 6.73 -5.48 2.83
C THR A 59 7.21 -5.86 1.44
N THR A 60 6.33 -5.94 0.45
CA THR A 60 6.68 -6.25 -0.95
C THR A 60 7.64 -5.21 -1.52
N THR A 61 7.38 -3.93 -1.26
CA THR A 61 8.28 -2.84 -1.66
C THR A 61 9.64 -2.94 -0.96
N HIS A 62 9.65 -3.24 0.34
CA HIS A 62 10.88 -3.43 1.09
C HIS A 62 11.72 -4.61 0.56
N ASN A 63 11.07 -5.69 0.13
CA ASN A 63 11.75 -6.83 -0.49
C ASN A 63 12.46 -6.45 -1.80
N VAL A 64 11.88 -5.53 -2.60
CA VAL A 64 12.55 -4.98 -3.79
C VAL A 64 13.83 -4.24 -3.40
N VAL A 65 13.81 -3.43 -2.34
CA VAL A 65 14.99 -2.71 -1.84
C VAL A 65 16.06 -3.66 -1.32
N LYS A 66 15.65 -4.71 -0.59
CA LYS A 66 16.55 -5.74 -0.07
C LYS A 66 17.24 -6.55 -1.16
N ALA A 67 16.60 -6.71 -2.32
CA ALA A 67 17.16 -7.42 -3.46
C ALA A 67 18.20 -6.60 -4.24
N GLU A 68 18.38 -5.31 -3.95
CA GLU A 68 19.42 -4.50 -4.58
C GLU A 68 20.82 -4.94 -4.13
N ARG A 69 21.81 -4.83 -5.03
CA ARG A 69 23.22 -5.16 -4.74
C ARG A 69 23.78 -4.40 -3.52
N LYS A 70 23.32 -3.17 -3.29
CA LYS A 70 23.63 -2.37 -2.11
C LYS A 70 22.30 -1.98 -1.45
N PRO A 71 21.78 -2.81 -0.53
CA PRO A 71 20.44 -2.60 0.02
C PRO A 71 20.41 -1.29 0.82
N ARG A 72 19.44 -0.45 0.48
CA ARG A 72 19.17 0.80 1.19
C ARG A 72 18.27 0.54 2.40
N ARG A 73 18.32 1.45 3.37
CA ARG A 73 17.37 1.46 4.50
C ARG A 73 16.03 2.12 4.17
N ASN A 74 16.00 3.04 3.20
CA ASN A 74 14.82 3.83 2.87
C ASN A 74 14.17 3.33 1.58
N ILE A 75 12.84 3.28 1.58
CA ILE A 75 12.00 3.03 0.41
C ILE A 75 11.87 4.31 -0.41
N GLN A 76 11.95 4.20 -1.73
CA GLN A 76 11.76 5.27 -2.70
C GLN A 76 10.61 4.94 -3.66
N TYR A 77 10.06 5.95 -4.34
CA TYR A 77 8.96 5.76 -5.31
C TYR A 77 9.27 4.70 -6.38
N ARG A 78 10.51 4.68 -6.90
CA ARG A 78 10.95 3.69 -7.89
C ARG A 78 10.82 2.24 -7.40
N ASP A 79 10.90 2.03 -6.09
CA ASP A 79 10.80 0.73 -5.45
C ASP A 79 9.35 0.27 -5.44
N ILE A 80 8.42 1.19 -5.13
CA ILE A 80 6.96 0.96 -5.20
C ILE A 80 6.56 0.63 -6.64
N ALA A 81 6.95 1.46 -7.60
CA ALA A 81 6.63 1.23 -9.02
C ALA A 81 7.23 -0.09 -9.54
N SER A 82 8.40 -0.49 -9.02
CA SER A 82 9.00 -1.79 -9.33
C SER A 82 8.27 -2.95 -8.66
N ALA A 83 7.77 -2.79 -7.44
CA ALA A 83 6.98 -3.81 -6.74
C ALA A 83 5.64 -4.05 -7.44
N VAL A 84 4.93 -2.96 -7.79
CA VAL A 84 3.67 -3.00 -8.54
C VAL A 84 3.85 -3.74 -9.86
N ALA A 85 4.87 -3.39 -10.63
CA ALA A 85 5.12 -4.01 -11.94
C ALA A 85 5.66 -5.46 -11.89
N LYS A 86 5.96 -6.00 -10.71
CA LYS A 86 6.50 -7.37 -10.54
C LYS A 86 5.52 -8.31 -9.84
N THR A 87 4.43 -7.79 -9.28
CA THR A 87 3.53 -8.57 -8.43
C THR A 87 2.14 -8.54 -9.04
N ASP A 88 1.66 -9.67 -9.54
CA ASP A 88 0.43 -9.77 -10.33
C ASP A 88 -0.80 -9.24 -9.56
N ASN A 89 -0.90 -9.53 -8.25
CA ASN A 89 -1.99 -9.03 -7.41
C ASN A 89 -1.92 -7.51 -7.12
N LEU A 90 -0.87 -6.81 -7.53
CA LEU A 90 -0.74 -5.35 -7.45
C LEU A 90 -0.98 -4.67 -8.80
N GLU A 91 -1.36 -5.39 -9.86
CA GLU A 91 -1.59 -4.85 -11.20
C GLU A 91 -2.61 -3.69 -11.20
N PHE A 92 -3.62 -3.75 -10.34
CA PHE A 92 -4.62 -2.68 -10.21
C PHE A 92 -4.05 -1.31 -9.81
N LEU A 93 -2.78 -1.24 -9.38
CA LEU A 93 -2.07 -0.01 -9.02
C LEU A 93 -1.23 0.58 -10.16
N VAL A 94 -1.18 -0.02 -11.34
CA VAL A 94 -0.31 0.43 -12.45
C VAL A 94 -0.58 1.89 -12.83
N ASP A 95 -1.84 2.31 -12.81
CA ASP A 95 -2.23 3.69 -13.13
C ASP A 95 -1.97 4.67 -11.97
N VAL A 96 -1.86 4.17 -10.73
CA VAL A 96 -1.66 4.97 -9.52
C VAL A 96 -0.16 5.17 -9.23
N ALA A 97 0.64 4.12 -9.43
CA ALA A 97 2.08 4.11 -9.18
C ALA A 97 2.87 3.63 -10.42
N PRO A 98 2.77 4.35 -11.56
CA PRO A 98 3.41 3.93 -12.80
C PRO A 98 4.94 3.96 -12.70
N ARG A 99 5.60 3.15 -13.54
CA ARG A 99 7.04 3.27 -13.75
C ARG A 99 7.35 4.63 -14.38
N THR A 100 8.24 5.38 -13.75
CA THR A 100 8.72 6.63 -14.31
C THR A 100 9.55 6.37 -15.57
N MET A 101 9.42 7.27 -16.55
CA MET A 101 10.23 7.26 -17.76
C MET A 101 10.69 8.67 -18.08
N GLN A 102 11.79 8.82 -18.83
CA GLN A 102 12.24 10.16 -19.20
C GLN A 102 11.28 10.78 -20.22
N PHE A 103 11.04 12.08 -20.11
CA PHE A 103 10.17 12.80 -21.05
C PHE A 103 10.64 12.65 -22.51
N LYS A 104 11.95 12.61 -22.74
CA LYS A 104 12.54 12.35 -24.06
C LYS A 104 12.12 10.99 -24.64
N GLU A 105 12.02 9.96 -23.80
CA GLU A 105 11.60 8.62 -24.19
C GLU A 105 10.08 8.57 -24.42
N TYR A 106 9.31 9.24 -23.56
CA TYR A 106 7.87 9.39 -23.74
C TYR A 106 7.53 10.02 -25.10
N LYS A 107 8.22 11.10 -25.48
CA LYS A 107 8.03 11.78 -26.77
C LYS A 107 8.41 10.91 -27.99
N LYS A 108 9.26 9.91 -27.83
CA LYS A 108 9.60 8.95 -28.91
C LYS A 108 8.58 7.84 -29.08
N LYS A 109 7.79 7.54 -28.03
CA LYS A 109 6.74 6.51 -28.07
C LYS A 109 5.38 7.06 -28.54
N ARG A 110 5.16 8.36 -28.45
CA ARG A 110 4.03 9.06 -29.08
C ARG A 110 4.37 9.44 -30.51
#